data_AF-A0A8J8C976-F1
#
_entry.id   AF-A0A8J8C976-F1
#
_cell.length_a   1.000
_cell.length_b   1.000
_cell.length_c   1.000
_cell.angle_alpha   90.00
_cell.angle_beta   90.00
_cell.angle_gamma   90.00
#
_symmetry.space_group_name_H-M   'P 1'
#
loop_
_entity.id
_entity.type
_entity.pdbx_description
1 polymer ?
#
loop_
_entity_poly.entity_id
_entity_poly.type
_entity_poly.pdbx_seq_one_letter_code
_entity_poly.pdbx_strand_id
1 'polypeptide(L)' 'MRPNIDVSHTLNGRVKDYAEQQDMGLTEAYEEIIEAGLEAVENLDET' A
#
# COMPACT_ATOMS: atom_id res chain seq x y z
N MET A 1 6.61 -11.39 -5.43
CA MET A 1 6.06 -12.31 -4.41
C MET A 1 4.53 -12.22 -4.49
N ARG A 2 3.74 -13.30 -4.29
CA ARG A 2 2.26 -13.21 -4.24
C ARG A 2 1.77 -13.41 -2.81
N PRO A 3 1.57 -12.36 -2.01
CA PRO A 3 0.75 -12.48 -0.82
C PRO A 3 -0.70 -12.79 -1.24
N ASN A 4 -1.34 -13.73 -0.53
CA ASN A 4 -2.69 -14.22 -0.82
C ASN A 4 -3.75 -13.30 -0.19
N ILE A 5 -3.72 -12.03 -0.56
CA ILE A 5 -4.63 -10.99 -0.06
C ILE A 5 -5.57 -10.55 -1.17
N ASP A 6 -6.87 -10.71 -0.92
CA ASP A 6 -7.91 -10.19 -1.80
C ASP A 6 -8.12 -8.71 -1.49
N VAL A 7 -7.92 -7.87 -2.51
CA VAL A 7 -7.98 -6.42 -2.39
C VAL A 7 -9.18 -5.94 -3.20
N SER A 8 -10.07 -5.17 -2.59
CA SER A 8 -11.26 -4.67 -3.30
C SER A 8 -10.85 -3.92 -4.58
N HIS A 9 -11.70 -4.01 -5.62
CA HIS A 9 -11.45 -3.33 -6.89
C HIS A 9 -11.18 -1.83 -6.72
N THR A 10 -11.93 -1.19 -5.83
CA THR A 10 -11.78 0.24 -5.49
C THR A 10 -10.42 0.55 -4.88
N LEU A 11 -9.94 -0.27 -3.94
CA LEU A 11 -8.63 -0.06 -3.32
C LEU A 11 -7.51 -0.30 -4.33
N ASN A 12 -7.62 -1.34 -5.17
CA ASN A 12 -6.67 -1.57 -6.26
C ASN A 12 -6.63 -0.40 -7.26
N GLY A 13 -7.78 0.21 -7.56
CA GLY A 13 -7.83 1.44 -8.37
C GLY A 13 -7.03 2.58 -7.75
N ARG A 14 -7.24 2.85 -6.46
CA ARG A 14 -6.50 3.90 -5.74
C ARG A 14 -4.99 3.67 -5.70
N VAL A 15 -4.56 2.41 -5.53
CA VAL A 15 -3.11 2.07 -5.53
C VAL A 15 -2.50 2.25 -6.93
N LYS A 16 -3.26 1.98 -8.00
CA LYS A 16 -2.82 2.31 -9.36
C LYS A 16 -2.67 3.81 -9.58
N ASP A 17 -3.67 4.59 -9.17
CA ASP A 17 -3.62 6.04 -9.29
C ASP A 17 -2.42 6.61 -8.53
N TYR A 18 -2.10 6.04 -7.36
CA TYR A 18 -0.90 6.40 -6.59
C TYR A 18 0.39 6.07 -7.35
N ALA A 19 0.51 4.84 -7.87
CA ALA A 19 1.69 4.40 -8.61
C ALA A 19 1.96 5.29 -9.84
N GLU A 20 0.92 5.65 -10.58
CA GLU A 20 1.01 6.55 -11.73
C GLU A 20 1.46 7.97 -11.34
N GLN A 21 0.96 8.50 -10.22
CA GLN A 21 1.34 9.83 -9.72
C GLN A 21 2.80 9.91 -9.27
N GLN A 22 3.34 8.81 -8.74
CA GLN A 22 4.71 8.74 -8.23
C GLN A 22 5.71 8.16 -9.25
N ASP A 23 5.27 7.86 -10.48
CA ASP A 23 6.08 7.24 -11.55
C ASP A 23 6.77 5.93 -11.08
N MET A 24 6.03 5.09 -10.34
CA MET A 24 6.54 3.86 -9.74
C MET A 24 5.76 2.61 -10.17
N GLY A 25 6.34 1.44 -9.92
CA GLY A 25 5.68 0.17 -10.21
C GLY A 25 4.50 -0.11 -9.26
N LEU A 26 3.48 -0.83 -9.75
CA LEU A 26 2.32 -1.19 -8.91
C LEU A 26 2.72 -2.02 -7.67
N THR A 27 3.69 -2.93 -7.82
CA THR A 27 4.21 -3.72 -6.68
C THR A 27 4.86 -2.82 -5.63
N GLU A 28 5.69 -1.88 -6.07
CA GLU A 28 6.40 -0.93 -5.21
C GLU A 28 5.41 -0.03 -4.47
N ALA A 29 4.37 0.45 -5.16
CA ALA A 29 3.27 1.18 -4.53
C ALA A 29 2.55 0.36 -3.44
N TYR A 30 2.30 -0.93 -3.67
CA TYR A 30 1.72 -1.79 -2.63
C TYR A 30 2.65 -1.98 -1.44
N GLU A 31 3.94 -2.22 -1.68
CA GLU A 31 4.95 -2.40 -0.63
C GLU A 31 5.03 -1.13 0.24
N GLU A 32 5.21 0.04 -0.38
CA GLU A 32 5.31 1.32 0.34
C GLU A 32 4.06 1.64 1.16
N ILE A 33 2.87 1.50 0.58
CA ILE A 33 1.61 1.79 1.28
C ILE A 33 1.40 0.84 2.46
N ILE A 34 1.72 -0.45 2.30
CA ILE A 34 1.56 -1.44 3.36
C ILE A 34 2.58 -1.21 4.47
N GLU A 35 3.85 -0.98 4.14
CA GLU A 35 4.90 -0.72 5.13
C GLU A 35 4.62 0.56 5.93
N ALA A 36 4.29 1.66 5.27
CA ALA A 36 3.91 2.91 5.94
C ALA A 36 2.66 2.75 6.83
N GLY A 37 1.69 1.94 6.37
CA GLY A 37 0.51 1.60 7.16
C GLY A 37 0.83 0.76 8.39
N LEU A 38 1.74 -0.20 8.29
CA LEU A 38 2.20 -1.01 9.41
C LEU A 38 2.98 -0.17 10.42
N GLU A 39 3.93 0.64 9.96
CA GLU A 39 4.70 1.56 10.81
C GLU A 39 3.77 2.52 11.56
N ALA A 40 2.77 3.09 10.87
CA ALA A 40 1.79 3.95 11.52
C ALA A 40 1.06 3.21 12.64
N VAL A 41 0.64 1.96 12.42
CA VAL A 41 -0.08 1.15 13.43
C VAL A 41 0.82 0.73 14.59
N GLU A 42 2.06 0.34 14.33
CA GLU A 42 3.01 -0.07 15.38
C GLU A 42 3.37 1.09 16.31
N ASN A 43 3.45 2.31 15.78
CA ASN A 43 3.76 3.51 16.56
C ASN A 43 2.51 4.18 17.18
N LEU A 44 1.29 3.66 16.97
CA LEU A 44 0.07 4.21 17.61
C LEU A 44 0.07 4.05 19.13
N ASP A 45 0.73 3.01 19.66
CA ASP A 45 0.77 2.71 21.09
C ASP A 45 1.82 3.55 21.87
N GLU A 46 2.58 4.42 21.20
CA GLU A 46 3.59 5.30 21.82
C GLU A 46 3.13 6.75 22.08
N THR A 47 1.81 7.02 21.97
CA THR A 47 1.19 8.34 22.22
C THR A 47 0.21 8.34 23.39
#